data_AF-A0A3D4WRC1-F1
#
_entry.id   AF-A0A3D4WRC1-F1
#
_cell.length_a   1.000
_cell.length_b   1.000
_cell.length_c   1.000
_cell.angle_alpha   90.00
_cell.angle_beta   90.00
_cell.angle_gamma   90.00
#
_symmetry.space_group_name_H-M   'P 1'
#
loop_
_entity.id
_entity.type
_entity.pdbx_description
1 polymer ?
#
loop_
_entity_poly.entity_id
_entity_poly.type
_entity_poly.pdbx_seq_one_letter_code
_entity_poly.pdbx_strand_id
1 'polypeptide(L)'
;MRGMRRGEREQQPRMLDAPLYQGFRFCVVGAGTAYALSTILPFGEQRATFLDTWFYSLALVGTAMLAVARPLLVRHHRPAWLCVGLAVASWAAGDIYWSAAFSASPGDEIPVPSLADVFYIGIYPLAFAGFILLARAAVTRLPASVLLDRAVISLAAGAVFCASVVVHVLSIDSGGALGEKITYLLYPVGDLMLIIISLVVLATVRRRSYPTWWLLGLGAGFFATADTAYLFGLSKDAYVDGSWVDGLWMLGLMFMALAGSLNPATGE
;
A
#
# COMPACT_ATOMS: atom_id res chain seq x y z
N MET A 1 -24.40 -12.71 13.68
CA MET A 1 -23.38 -13.74 13.94
C MET A 1 -23.97 -14.85 14.81
N ARG A 2 -24.64 -15.85 14.23
CA ARG A 2 -25.14 -17.05 14.94
C ARG A 2 -24.85 -18.27 14.06
N GLY A 3 -24.16 -19.27 14.61
CA GLY A 3 -24.16 -20.64 14.05
C GLY A 3 -22.89 -21.22 13.41
N MET A 4 -21.66 -20.81 13.77
CA MET A 4 -20.47 -21.56 13.32
C MET A 4 -20.10 -22.69 14.29
N ARG A 5 -19.98 -23.91 13.76
CA ARG A 5 -19.52 -25.10 14.50
C ARG A 5 -18.05 -24.89 14.91
N ARG A 6 -17.67 -25.35 16.10
CA ARG A 6 -16.33 -25.16 16.70
C ARG A 6 -15.19 -25.56 15.74
N GLY A 7 -15.37 -26.60 14.93
CA GLY A 7 -14.39 -27.06 13.92
C GLY A 7 -14.08 -26.06 12.80
N GLU A 8 -15.05 -25.24 12.37
CA GLU A 8 -14.84 -24.24 11.31
C GLU A 8 -14.01 -23.04 11.79
N ARG A 9 -14.03 -22.76 13.09
CA ARG A 9 -13.18 -21.72 13.72
C ARG A 9 -11.74 -22.17 13.86
N GLU A 10 -11.52 -23.44 14.14
CA GLU A 10 -10.18 -24.01 14.27
C GLU A 10 -9.52 -24.32 12.91
N GLN A 11 -10.28 -24.49 11.83
CA GLN A 11 -9.75 -24.72 10.47
C GLN A 11 -9.27 -23.45 9.75
N GLN A 12 -9.84 -22.28 10.04
CA GLN A 12 -9.49 -21.03 9.33
C GLN A 12 -8.03 -20.57 9.55
N PRO A 13 -7.47 -20.58 10.77
CA PRO A 13 -6.05 -20.25 10.96
C PRO A 13 -5.13 -21.26 10.25
N ARG A 14 -5.53 -22.54 10.19
CA ARG A 14 -4.74 -23.62 9.56
C ARG A 14 -4.55 -23.44 8.06
N MET A 15 -5.44 -22.72 7.37
CA MET A 15 -5.30 -22.47 5.92
C MET A 15 -4.11 -21.56 5.59
N LEU A 16 -3.84 -20.56 6.44
CA LEU A 16 -2.67 -19.68 6.27
C LEU A 16 -1.37 -20.37 6.70
N ASP A 17 -1.46 -21.45 7.46
CA ASP A 17 -0.33 -22.30 7.84
C ASP A 17 -0.08 -23.44 6.86
N ALA A 18 -0.92 -23.59 5.81
CA ALA A 18 -0.72 -24.61 4.80
C ALA A 18 0.62 -24.38 4.06
N PRO A 19 1.42 -25.44 3.80
CA PRO A 19 2.76 -25.29 3.24
C PRO A 19 2.74 -24.61 1.87
N LEU A 20 1.71 -24.84 1.06
CA LEU A 20 1.51 -24.16 -0.23
C LEU A 20 1.32 -22.65 -0.05
N TYR A 21 0.51 -22.23 0.93
CA TYR A 21 0.27 -20.80 1.20
C TYR A 21 1.52 -20.13 1.76
N GLN A 22 2.24 -20.81 2.66
CA GLN A 22 3.51 -20.31 3.19
C GLN A 22 4.56 -20.18 2.09
N GLY A 23 4.70 -21.19 1.23
CA GLY A 23 5.58 -21.15 0.07
C GLY A 23 5.23 -19.99 -0.86
N PHE A 24 3.95 -19.82 -1.21
CA PHE A 24 3.48 -18.70 -2.02
C PHE A 24 3.81 -17.35 -1.38
N ARG A 25 3.56 -17.18 -0.08
CA ARG A 25 3.93 -15.98 0.68
C ARG A 25 5.43 -15.70 0.61
N PHE A 26 6.28 -16.71 0.83
CA PHE A 26 7.73 -16.54 0.73
C PHE A 26 8.18 -16.17 -0.68
N CYS A 27 7.58 -16.76 -1.72
CA CYS A 27 7.87 -16.41 -3.10
C CYS A 27 7.50 -14.96 -3.41
N VAL A 28 6.31 -14.50 -2.98
CA VAL A 28 5.85 -13.11 -3.19
C VAL A 28 6.76 -12.13 -2.45
N VAL A 29 7.06 -12.39 -1.17
CA VAL A 29 7.97 -11.53 -0.39
C VAL A 29 9.38 -11.51 -0.99
N GLY A 30 9.89 -12.67 -1.41
CA GLY A 30 11.18 -12.80 -2.07
C GLY A 30 11.23 -12.03 -3.40
N ALA A 31 10.21 -12.17 -4.25
CA ALA A 31 10.12 -11.48 -5.53
C ALA A 31 10.00 -9.96 -5.37
N GLY A 32 9.12 -9.48 -4.49
CA GLY A 32 8.97 -8.04 -4.24
C GLY A 32 10.23 -7.42 -3.63
N THR A 33 10.88 -8.11 -2.69
CA THR A 33 12.15 -7.67 -2.11
C THR A 33 13.27 -7.68 -3.15
N ALA A 34 13.37 -8.74 -3.97
CA ALA A 34 14.35 -8.82 -5.04
C ALA A 34 14.17 -7.71 -6.07
N TYR A 35 12.92 -7.38 -6.44
CA TYR A 35 12.65 -6.24 -7.32
C TYR A 35 13.10 -4.93 -6.68
N ALA A 36 12.71 -4.65 -5.44
CA ALA A 36 13.09 -3.42 -4.75
C ALA A 36 14.60 -3.27 -4.55
N LEU A 37 15.31 -4.37 -4.24
CA LEU A 37 16.77 -4.37 -4.21
C LEU A 37 17.35 -4.15 -5.60
N SER A 38 16.69 -4.69 -6.63
CA SER A 38 17.14 -4.50 -8.01
C SER A 38 17.18 -3.03 -8.38
N THR A 39 16.22 -2.21 -7.94
CA THR A 39 16.11 -0.79 -8.33
C THR A 39 17.08 0.14 -7.59
N ILE A 40 17.68 -0.33 -6.49
CA ILE A 40 18.62 0.47 -5.67
C ILE A 40 20.06 0.05 -5.92
N LEU A 41 20.32 -1.24 -6.13
CA LEU A 41 21.67 -1.74 -6.35
C LEU A 41 22.07 -1.52 -7.83
N PRO A 42 23.30 -1.08 -8.12
CA PRO A 42 23.77 -0.91 -9.49
C PRO A 42 23.96 -2.28 -10.17
N PHE A 43 23.17 -2.57 -11.20
CA PHE A 43 23.32 -3.77 -12.04
C PHE A 43 23.88 -3.40 -13.42
N GLY A 44 25.20 -3.51 -13.58
CA GLY A 44 25.87 -3.30 -14.87
C GLY A 44 25.67 -1.90 -15.48
N GLU A 45 26.14 -1.71 -16.71
CA GLU A 45 25.95 -0.44 -17.43
C GLU A 45 24.53 -0.27 -17.98
N GLN A 46 23.77 -1.35 -18.15
CA GLN A 46 22.38 -1.33 -18.63
C GLN A 46 21.51 -2.32 -17.85
N ARG A 47 20.49 -1.78 -17.19
CA ARG A 47 19.43 -2.54 -16.51
C ARG A 47 18.58 -3.28 -17.55
N ALA A 48 18.30 -4.57 -17.32
CA ALA A 48 17.52 -5.37 -18.26
C ALA A 48 16.05 -4.95 -18.22
N THR A 49 15.50 -4.49 -19.35
CA THR A 49 14.09 -4.05 -19.50
C THR A 49 13.07 -5.09 -19.05
N PHE A 50 13.41 -6.38 -19.13
CA PHE A 50 12.59 -7.49 -18.63
C PHE A 50 12.29 -7.39 -17.12
N LEU A 51 13.20 -6.81 -16.33
CA LEU A 51 13.01 -6.66 -14.89
C LEU A 51 11.85 -5.72 -14.57
N ASP A 52 11.78 -4.59 -15.27
CA ASP A 52 10.82 -3.51 -14.98
C ASP A 52 9.46 -3.73 -15.65
N THR A 53 9.41 -4.60 -16.66
CA THR A 53 8.14 -5.00 -17.28
C THR A 53 7.62 -6.31 -16.67
N TRP A 54 8.22 -7.43 -17.03
CA TRP A 54 7.67 -8.76 -16.73
C TRP A 54 7.86 -9.19 -15.29
N PHE A 55 9.08 -9.03 -14.76
CA PHE A 55 9.37 -9.48 -13.40
C PHE A 55 8.61 -8.63 -12.36
N TYR A 56 8.63 -7.32 -12.53
CA TYR A 56 7.83 -6.38 -11.75
C TYR A 56 6.33 -6.72 -11.78
N SER A 57 5.74 -6.82 -12.98
CA SER A 57 4.32 -7.17 -13.15
C SER A 57 3.97 -8.51 -12.49
N LEU A 58 4.83 -9.52 -12.61
CA LEU A 58 4.59 -10.83 -12.00
C LEU A 58 4.64 -10.75 -10.46
N ALA A 59 5.61 -10.03 -9.90
CA ALA A 59 5.70 -9.80 -8.46
C ALA A 59 4.50 -9.01 -7.94
N LEU A 60 4.01 -8.04 -8.72
CA LEU A 60 2.86 -7.20 -8.39
C LEU A 60 1.55 -8.00 -8.39
N VAL A 61 1.34 -8.81 -9.43
CA VAL A 61 0.20 -9.75 -9.50
C VAL A 61 0.25 -10.75 -8.33
N GLY A 62 1.42 -11.31 -8.04
CA GLY A 62 1.60 -12.20 -6.88
C GLY A 62 1.24 -11.51 -5.56
N THR A 63 1.64 -10.24 -5.40
CA THR A 63 1.31 -9.41 -4.23
C THR A 63 -0.20 -9.16 -4.11
N ALA A 64 -0.87 -8.79 -5.20
CA ALA A 64 -2.32 -8.62 -5.22
C ALA A 64 -3.06 -9.94 -4.91
N MET A 65 -2.62 -11.06 -5.49
CA MET A 65 -3.17 -12.39 -5.21
C MET A 65 -3.00 -12.76 -3.73
N LEU A 66 -1.85 -12.49 -3.13
CA LEU A 66 -1.61 -12.74 -1.70
C LEU A 66 -2.56 -11.92 -0.82
N ALA A 67 -2.77 -10.64 -1.16
CA ALA A 67 -3.67 -9.75 -0.44
C ALA A 67 -5.13 -10.22 -0.53
N VAL A 68 -5.58 -10.63 -1.71
CA VAL A 68 -6.95 -11.13 -1.96
C VAL A 68 -7.16 -12.55 -1.41
N ALA A 69 -6.13 -13.37 -1.30
CA ALA A 69 -6.25 -14.71 -0.75
C ALA A 69 -6.73 -14.70 0.72
N ARG A 70 -6.29 -13.74 1.53
CA ARG A 70 -6.70 -13.64 2.95
C ARG A 70 -8.22 -13.57 3.15
N PRO A 71 -8.97 -12.61 2.57
CA PRO A 71 -10.42 -12.51 2.73
C PRO A 71 -11.20 -13.65 2.04
N LEU A 72 -10.58 -14.42 1.15
CA LEU A 72 -11.18 -15.60 0.53
C LEU A 72 -11.05 -16.85 1.43
N LEU A 73 -9.89 -17.02 2.06
CA LEU A 73 -9.58 -18.20 2.88
C LEU A 73 -10.05 -18.06 4.33
N VAL A 74 -10.09 -16.84 4.88
CA VAL A 74 -10.37 -16.60 6.31
C VAL A 74 -11.55 -15.67 6.50
N ARG A 75 -12.53 -16.08 7.31
CA ARG A 75 -13.73 -15.26 7.60
C ARG A 75 -13.48 -14.18 8.66
N HIS A 76 -12.49 -14.38 9.52
CA HIS A 76 -12.13 -13.41 10.55
C HIS A 76 -11.65 -12.08 9.95
N HIS A 77 -12.32 -10.97 10.30
CA HIS A 77 -12.12 -9.64 9.71
C HIS A 77 -12.20 -9.60 8.17
N ARG A 78 -12.94 -10.53 7.56
CA ARG A 78 -13.12 -10.63 6.11
C ARG A 78 -13.44 -9.30 5.40
N PRO A 79 -14.42 -8.48 5.83
CA PRO A 79 -14.71 -7.24 5.12
C PRO A 79 -13.52 -6.28 5.15
N ALA A 80 -12.77 -6.24 6.25
CA ALA A 80 -11.60 -5.37 6.39
C ALA A 80 -10.47 -5.81 5.44
N TRP A 81 -10.17 -7.11 5.44
CA TRP A 81 -9.15 -7.67 4.55
C TRP A 81 -9.58 -7.69 3.08
N LEU A 82 -10.88 -7.72 2.78
CA LEU A 82 -11.39 -7.56 1.42
C LEU A 82 -11.11 -6.14 0.92
N CYS A 83 -11.36 -5.12 1.73
CA CYS A 83 -11.01 -3.75 1.38
C CYS A 83 -9.50 -3.59 1.14
N VAL A 84 -8.63 -4.13 2.00
CA VAL A 84 -7.17 -4.09 1.79
C VAL A 84 -6.75 -4.86 0.54
N GLY A 85 -7.29 -6.06 0.32
CA GLY A 85 -7.00 -6.86 -0.87
C GLY A 85 -7.42 -6.18 -2.17
N LEU A 86 -8.61 -5.56 -2.17
CA LEU A 86 -9.08 -4.77 -3.30
C LEU A 86 -8.27 -3.49 -3.51
N ALA A 87 -7.75 -2.87 -2.45
CA ALA A 87 -6.86 -1.72 -2.57
C ALA A 87 -5.59 -2.08 -3.34
N VAL A 88 -4.90 -3.14 -2.89
CA VAL A 88 -3.68 -3.64 -3.56
C VAL A 88 -3.98 -4.08 -5.00
N ALA A 89 -5.10 -4.77 -5.22
CA ALA A 89 -5.51 -5.19 -6.55
C ALA A 89 -5.88 -4.01 -7.47
N SER A 90 -6.49 -2.95 -6.93
CA SER A 90 -6.80 -1.72 -7.67
C SER A 90 -5.52 -1.10 -8.19
N TRP A 91 -4.53 -0.88 -7.32
CA TRP A 91 -3.26 -0.30 -7.74
C TRP A 91 -2.54 -1.18 -8.76
N ALA A 92 -2.48 -2.49 -8.53
CA ALA A 92 -1.89 -3.44 -9.46
C ALA A 92 -2.57 -3.42 -10.85
N ALA A 93 -3.89 -3.26 -10.90
CA ALA A 93 -4.62 -3.13 -12.16
C ALA A 93 -4.27 -1.82 -12.89
N GLY A 94 -4.08 -0.72 -12.15
CA GLY A 94 -3.60 0.55 -12.68
C GLY A 94 -2.23 0.43 -13.32
N ASP A 95 -1.32 -0.27 -12.66
CA ASP A 95 0.06 -0.46 -13.11
C ASP A 95 0.16 -1.38 -14.35
N ILE A 96 -0.64 -2.44 -14.39
CA ILE A 96 -0.75 -3.30 -15.58
C ILE A 96 -1.33 -2.50 -16.76
N TYR A 97 -2.35 -1.68 -16.50
CA TYR A 97 -2.92 -0.81 -17.53
C TYR A 97 -1.89 0.23 -18.00
N TRP A 98 -1.17 0.86 -17.08
CA TRP A 98 -0.12 1.83 -17.37
C TRP A 98 0.96 1.22 -18.26
N SER A 99 1.47 0.06 -17.87
CA SER A 99 2.44 -0.70 -18.64
C SER A 99 1.91 -1.04 -20.04
N ALA A 100 0.66 -1.50 -20.15
CA ALA A 100 0.08 -1.86 -21.44
C ALA A 100 -0.22 -0.64 -22.35
N ALA A 101 -0.60 0.49 -21.76
CA ALA A 101 -1.06 1.67 -22.50
C ALA A 101 0.08 2.64 -22.86
N PHE A 102 1.11 2.75 -22.01
CA PHE A 102 2.09 3.85 -22.11
C PHE A 102 3.54 3.37 -22.22
N SER A 103 3.91 2.19 -21.73
CA SER A 103 5.33 1.76 -21.73
C SER A 103 5.94 1.58 -23.14
N ALA A 104 5.10 1.31 -24.15
CA ALA A 104 5.56 1.13 -25.54
C ALA A 104 5.70 2.45 -26.33
N SER A 105 5.19 3.56 -25.79
CA SER A 105 5.21 4.89 -26.43
C SER A 105 5.82 5.95 -25.50
N PRO A 106 7.12 5.88 -25.19
CA PRO A 106 7.81 6.75 -24.22
C PRO A 106 7.96 8.23 -24.64
N GLY A 107 7.13 8.73 -25.55
CA GLY A 107 7.12 10.13 -26.00
C GLY A 107 5.73 10.73 -26.20
N ASP A 108 4.66 9.97 -25.96
CA ASP A 108 3.30 10.50 -25.99
C ASP A 108 3.01 11.23 -24.66
N GLU A 109 2.36 12.40 -24.75
CA GLU A 109 1.91 13.13 -23.57
C GLU A 109 0.87 12.27 -22.84
N ILE A 110 1.22 11.84 -21.63
CA ILE A 110 0.34 10.97 -20.84
C ILE A 110 -0.77 11.84 -20.26
N PRO A 111 -2.05 11.57 -20.58
CA PRO A 111 -3.14 12.40 -20.12
C PRO A 111 -3.32 12.24 -18.61
N VAL A 112 -3.32 13.34 -17.86
CA VAL A 112 -3.63 13.33 -16.42
C VAL A 112 -4.95 14.08 -16.17
N PRO A 113 -5.96 13.46 -15.54
CA PRO A 113 -6.01 12.07 -15.09
C PRO A 113 -6.20 11.06 -16.23
N SER A 114 -5.47 9.95 -16.16
CA SER A 114 -5.63 8.76 -16.99
C SER A 114 -6.55 7.72 -16.33
N LEU A 115 -6.86 6.64 -17.05
CA LEU A 115 -7.52 5.48 -16.43
C LEU A 115 -6.61 4.80 -15.38
N ALA A 116 -5.28 4.87 -15.53
CA ALA A 116 -4.34 4.36 -14.52
C ALA A 116 -4.51 5.11 -13.19
N ASP A 117 -4.64 6.45 -13.24
CA ASP A 117 -4.83 7.30 -12.06
C ASP A 117 -6.09 6.94 -11.28
N VAL A 118 -7.18 6.55 -11.96
CA VAL A 118 -8.41 6.09 -11.29
C VAL A 118 -8.13 4.86 -10.42
N PHE A 119 -7.34 3.93 -10.94
CA PHE A 119 -6.96 2.70 -10.25
C PHE A 119 -5.94 2.95 -9.13
N TYR A 120 -4.96 3.83 -9.38
CA TYR A 120 -3.98 4.25 -8.39
C TYR A 120 -4.64 4.96 -7.21
N ILE A 121 -5.47 5.98 -7.47
CA ILE A 121 -6.23 6.70 -6.44
C ILE A 121 -7.23 5.77 -5.73
N GLY A 122 -7.75 4.77 -6.44
CA GLY A 122 -8.66 3.75 -5.89
C GLY A 122 -8.09 3.02 -4.67
N ILE A 123 -6.76 2.93 -4.53
CA ILE A 123 -6.12 2.33 -3.36
C ILE A 123 -6.54 3.02 -2.06
N TYR A 124 -6.62 4.35 -2.03
CA TYR A 124 -6.79 5.11 -0.79
C TYR A 124 -8.13 4.87 -0.10
N PRO A 125 -9.31 5.04 -0.75
CA PRO A 125 -10.58 4.79 -0.09
C PRO A 125 -10.74 3.31 0.33
N LEU A 126 -10.21 2.37 -0.47
CA LEU A 126 -10.25 0.94 -0.16
C LEU A 126 -9.34 0.59 1.03
N ALA A 127 -8.08 1.02 1.02
CA ALA A 127 -7.15 0.78 2.11
C ALA A 127 -7.62 1.47 3.40
N PHE A 128 -8.08 2.72 3.32
CA PHE A 128 -8.60 3.47 4.45
C PHE A 128 -9.82 2.78 5.08
N ALA A 129 -10.79 2.32 4.27
CA ALA A 129 -11.92 1.54 4.76
C ALA A 129 -11.46 0.24 5.45
N GLY A 130 -10.51 -0.48 4.86
CA GLY A 130 -9.90 -1.68 5.45
C GLY A 130 -9.25 -1.40 6.79
N PHE A 131 -8.45 -0.34 6.88
CA PHE A 131 -7.71 0.05 8.08
C PHE A 131 -8.69 0.48 9.18
N ILE A 132 -9.74 1.24 8.88
CA ILE A 132 -10.80 1.58 9.85
C ILE A 132 -11.49 0.33 10.39
N LEU A 133 -11.85 -0.61 9.51
CA LEU A 133 -12.53 -1.84 9.94
C LEU A 133 -11.63 -2.71 10.83
N LEU A 134 -10.32 -2.81 10.52
CA LEU A 134 -9.34 -3.46 11.38
C LEU A 134 -9.16 -2.70 12.72
N ALA A 135 -9.09 -1.38 12.67
CA ALA A 135 -8.90 -0.52 13.83
C ALA A 135 -10.06 -0.69 14.82
N ARG A 136 -11.31 -0.65 14.33
CA ARG A 136 -12.51 -0.83 15.14
C ARG A 136 -12.53 -2.16 15.90
N ALA A 137 -11.93 -3.20 15.33
CA ALA A 137 -11.82 -4.50 15.98
C ALA A 137 -10.66 -4.58 16.98
N ALA A 138 -9.65 -3.73 16.83
CA ALA A 138 -8.39 -3.84 17.54
C ALA A 138 -8.24 -2.83 18.70
N VAL A 139 -8.91 -1.68 18.62
CA VAL A 139 -8.79 -0.57 19.59
C VAL A 139 -9.56 -0.88 20.88
N THR A 140 -8.87 -0.77 22.02
CA THR A 140 -9.49 -0.73 23.35
C THR A 140 -9.90 0.71 23.70
N ARG A 141 -10.93 0.91 24.52
CA ARG A 141 -11.29 2.26 25.00
C ARG A 141 -10.09 2.87 25.75
N LEU A 142 -9.77 4.12 25.44
CA LEU A 142 -8.64 4.83 26.03
C LEU A 142 -9.08 6.08 26.80
N PRO A 143 -8.26 6.54 27.77
CA PRO A 143 -8.44 7.82 28.43
C PRO A 143 -8.35 8.98 27.44
N ALA A 144 -9.09 10.06 27.72
CA ALA A 144 -9.13 11.26 26.87
C ALA A 144 -7.75 11.93 26.69
N SER A 145 -6.86 11.85 27.68
CA SER A 145 -5.50 12.40 27.61
C SER A 145 -4.65 11.73 26.52
N VAL A 146 -4.77 10.41 26.37
CA VAL A 146 -4.07 9.63 25.32
C VAL A 146 -4.66 9.93 23.94
N LEU A 147 -5.96 10.22 23.85
CA LEU A 147 -6.59 10.65 22.61
C LEU A 147 -6.09 12.03 22.15
N LEU A 148 -5.92 12.97 23.10
CA LEU A 148 -5.38 14.31 22.81
C LEU A 148 -3.94 14.26 22.33
N ASP A 149 -3.07 13.49 22.98
CA ASP A 149 -1.66 13.35 22.57
C ASP A 149 -1.52 12.81 21.14
N ARG A 150 -2.33 11.81 20.78
CA ARG A 150 -2.37 11.24 19.43
C ARG A 150 -2.93 12.21 18.39
N ALA A 151 -3.90 13.05 18.77
CA ALA A 151 -4.40 14.11 17.91
C ALA A 151 -3.29 15.13 17.62
N VAL A 152 -2.50 15.52 18.63
CA VAL A 152 -1.36 16.42 18.45
C VAL A 152 -0.32 15.84 17.51
N ILE A 153 0.07 14.57 17.66
CA ILE A 153 1.03 13.91 16.76
C ILE A 153 0.48 13.85 15.32
N SER A 154 -0.80 13.50 15.15
CA SER A 154 -1.44 13.42 13.84
C SER A 154 -1.54 14.79 13.16
N LEU A 155 -1.88 15.84 13.92
CA LEU A 155 -1.93 17.21 13.44
C LEU A 155 -0.54 17.74 13.11
N ALA A 156 0.48 17.41 13.91
CA ALA A 156 1.86 17.80 13.64
C ALA A 156 2.38 17.14 12.35
N ALA A 157 2.15 15.84 12.17
CA ALA A 157 2.47 15.13 10.93
C ALA A 157 1.73 15.73 9.73
N GLY A 158 0.43 15.99 9.88
CA GLY A 158 -0.38 16.64 8.84
C GLY A 158 0.06 18.06 8.50
N ALA A 159 0.53 18.83 9.48
CA ALA A 159 1.05 20.17 9.27
C ALA A 159 2.38 20.15 8.51
N VAL A 160 3.33 19.28 8.90
CA VAL A 160 4.60 19.08 8.19
C VAL A 160 4.34 18.64 6.75
N PHE A 161 3.43 17.69 6.57
CA PHE A 161 2.98 17.23 5.25
C PHE A 161 2.40 18.36 4.40
N CYS A 162 1.48 19.15 4.96
CA CYS A 162 0.85 20.27 4.25
C CYS A 162 1.90 21.31 3.82
N ALA A 163 2.83 21.64 4.71
CA ALA A 163 3.88 22.62 4.45
C ALA A 163 4.91 22.16 3.40
N SER A 164 5.17 20.85 3.29
CA SER A 164 6.21 20.30 2.40
C SER A 164 5.68 19.82 1.05
N VAL A 165 4.49 19.23 0.99
CA VAL A 165 3.96 18.57 -0.21
C VAL A 165 2.82 19.37 -0.85
N VAL A 166 1.84 19.82 -0.08
CA VAL A 166 0.67 20.54 -0.64
C VAL A 166 1.10 21.87 -1.26
N VAL A 167 1.97 22.61 -0.58
CA VAL A 167 2.55 23.85 -1.14
C VAL A 167 3.32 23.56 -2.42
N HIS A 168 4.09 22.46 -2.47
CA HIS A 168 4.83 22.07 -3.67
C HIS A 168 3.88 21.74 -4.81
N VAL A 169 2.90 20.86 -4.61
CA VAL A 169 1.90 20.47 -5.61
C VAL A 169 1.12 21.67 -6.15
N LEU A 170 0.75 22.61 -5.27
CA LEU A 170 0.06 23.83 -5.69
C LEU A 170 0.97 24.82 -6.43
N SER A 171 2.29 24.75 -6.22
CA SER A 171 3.30 25.56 -6.91
C SER A 171 3.77 24.95 -8.23
N ILE A 172 3.35 23.72 -8.57
CA ILE A 172 3.57 23.14 -9.89
C ILE A 172 2.78 23.99 -10.89
N ASP A 173 3.50 24.90 -11.56
CA ASP A 173 2.94 25.79 -12.59
C ASP A 173 2.89 25.02 -13.92
N SER A 174 1.96 24.07 -14.02
CA SER A 174 1.88 23.19 -15.19
C SER A 174 1.06 23.76 -16.35
N GLY A 175 0.37 24.91 -16.20
CA GLY A 175 -0.72 25.27 -17.12
C GLY A 175 -1.85 24.22 -17.19
N GLY A 176 -1.79 23.19 -16.33
CA GLY A 176 -2.63 22.02 -16.32
C GLY A 176 -4.04 22.29 -15.82
N ALA A 177 -4.99 21.51 -16.34
CA ALA A 177 -6.40 21.60 -15.97
C ALA A 177 -6.60 21.28 -14.48
N LEU A 178 -7.70 21.79 -13.89
CA LEU A 178 -8.04 21.57 -12.47
C LEU A 178 -8.03 20.07 -12.08
N GLY A 179 -8.38 19.17 -12.99
CA GLY A 179 -8.38 17.72 -12.76
C GLY A 179 -6.99 17.14 -12.48
N GLU A 180 -5.95 17.62 -13.15
CA GLU A 180 -4.56 17.18 -12.91
C GLU A 180 -4.10 17.57 -11.50
N LYS A 181 -4.34 18.83 -11.10
CA LYS A 181 -4.00 19.33 -9.76
C LYS A 181 -4.72 18.56 -8.66
N ILE A 182 -6.00 18.22 -8.86
CA ILE A 182 -6.75 17.38 -7.94
C ILE A 182 -6.13 15.98 -7.84
N THR A 183 -5.75 15.39 -8.97
CA THR A 183 -5.14 14.06 -9.05
C THR A 183 -3.84 14.04 -8.25
N TYR A 184 -2.92 14.97 -8.51
CA TYR A 184 -1.65 15.06 -7.76
C TYR A 184 -1.83 15.35 -6.27
N LEU A 185 -2.89 16.06 -5.87
CA LEU A 185 -3.18 16.31 -4.45
C LEU A 185 -3.76 15.08 -3.74
N LEU A 186 -4.45 14.19 -4.47
CA LEU A 186 -5.05 12.99 -3.90
C LEU A 186 -4.02 11.97 -3.42
N TYR A 187 -2.90 11.82 -4.14
CA TYR A 187 -1.81 10.92 -3.73
C TYR A 187 -1.33 11.21 -2.30
N PRO A 188 -0.77 12.39 -2.02
CA PRO A 188 -0.14 12.67 -0.75
C PRO A 188 -1.19 12.79 0.37
N VAL A 189 -2.42 13.28 0.06
CA VAL A 189 -3.52 13.31 1.05
C VAL A 189 -3.92 11.90 1.46
N GLY A 190 -4.04 10.98 0.50
CA GLY A 190 -4.34 9.58 0.74
C GLY A 190 -3.27 8.91 1.60
N ASP A 191 -1.99 9.15 1.29
CA ASP A 191 -0.85 8.67 2.04
C ASP A 191 -0.87 9.10 3.51
N LEU A 192 -1.07 10.40 3.73
CA LEU A 192 -1.14 10.96 5.07
C LEU A 192 -2.26 10.29 5.87
N MET A 193 -3.42 10.05 5.26
CA MET A 193 -4.54 9.37 5.93
C MET A 193 -4.17 7.95 6.34
N LEU A 194 -3.47 7.20 5.49
CA LEU A 194 -3.02 5.82 5.79
C LEU A 194 -1.93 5.78 6.87
N ILE A 195 -0.99 6.74 6.86
CA ILE A 195 0.03 6.87 7.90
C ILE A 195 -0.60 7.22 9.23
N ILE A 196 -1.45 8.26 9.27
CA ILE A 196 -2.10 8.73 10.49
C ILE A 196 -2.88 7.59 11.15
N ILE A 197 -3.75 6.89 10.40
CA ILE A 197 -4.53 5.80 11.00
C ILE A 197 -3.62 4.67 11.51
N SER A 198 -2.51 4.38 10.83
CA SER A 198 -1.57 3.34 11.26
C SER A 198 -0.87 3.70 12.57
N LEU A 199 -0.34 4.94 12.67
CA LEU A 199 0.30 5.46 13.89
C LEU A 199 -0.68 5.55 15.05
N VAL A 200 -1.87 6.08 14.77
CA VAL A 200 -2.99 6.16 15.71
C VAL A 200 -3.24 4.75 16.25
N VAL A 201 -3.47 3.74 15.41
CA VAL A 201 -3.80 2.40 15.93
C VAL A 201 -2.63 1.74 16.65
N LEU A 202 -1.39 1.85 16.15
CA LEU A 202 -0.19 1.34 16.83
C LEU A 202 -0.08 1.84 18.28
N ALA A 203 -0.39 3.12 18.51
CA ALA A 203 -0.38 3.71 19.85
C ALA A 203 -1.46 3.17 20.81
N THR A 204 -2.40 2.33 20.33
CA THR A 204 -3.64 2.01 21.09
C THR A 204 -4.07 0.56 21.08
N VAL A 205 -3.53 -0.20 20.16
CA VAL A 205 -3.84 -1.61 20.04
C VAL A 205 -3.09 -2.42 21.08
N ARG A 206 -3.62 -3.59 21.43
CA ARG A 206 -2.91 -4.57 22.26
C ARG A 206 -1.65 -5.06 21.55
N ARG A 207 -0.61 -5.44 22.31
CA ARG A 207 0.67 -5.97 21.80
C ARG A 207 0.51 -7.07 20.74
N ARG A 208 -0.51 -7.91 20.88
CA ARG A 208 -0.81 -9.01 19.94
C ARG A 208 -1.03 -8.55 18.50
N SER A 209 -1.54 -7.34 18.27
CA SER A 209 -1.79 -6.85 16.91
C SER A 209 -0.66 -5.95 16.37
N TYR A 210 0.42 -5.77 17.12
CA TYR A 210 1.56 -4.95 16.70
C TYR A 210 2.17 -5.42 15.38
N PRO A 211 2.41 -6.73 15.12
CA PRO A 211 3.03 -7.14 13.86
C PRO A 211 2.21 -6.70 12.64
N THR A 212 0.88 -6.90 12.67
CA THR A 212 -0.01 -6.48 11.58
C THR A 212 0.06 -4.96 11.36
N TRP A 213 -0.05 -4.17 12.42
CA TRP A 213 -0.08 -2.71 12.29
C TRP A 213 1.29 -2.10 11.96
N TRP A 214 2.38 -2.72 12.38
CA TRP A 214 3.72 -2.34 11.92
C TRP A 214 3.89 -2.58 10.44
N LEU A 215 3.44 -3.73 9.92
CA LEU A 215 3.50 -4.03 8.49
C LEU A 215 2.60 -3.09 7.68
N LEU A 216 1.37 -2.81 8.13
CA LEU A 216 0.50 -1.83 7.48
C LEU A 216 1.09 -0.41 7.52
N GLY A 217 1.68 0.00 8.64
CA GLY A 217 2.33 1.29 8.79
C GLY A 217 3.60 1.43 7.95
N LEU A 218 4.44 0.40 7.90
CA LEU A 218 5.60 0.34 7.01
C LEU A 218 5.17 0.36 5.54
N GLY A 219 4.13 -0.39 5.19
CA GLY A 219 3.55 -0.38 3.86
C GLY A 219 3.10 1.01 3.44
N ALA A 220 2.31 1.69 4.29
CA ALA A 220 1.88 3.06 4.06
C ALA A 220 3.06 4.04 3.99
N GLY A 221 4.10 3.86 4.82
CA GLY A 221 5.28 4.72 4.81
C GLY A 221 6.11 4.61 3.53
N PHE A 222 6.35 3.39 3.04
CA PHE A 222 7.05 3.18 1.77
C PHE A 222 6.26 3.75 0.59
N PHE A 223 4.96 3.48 0.57
CA PHE A 223 4.04 3.96 -0.46
C PHE A 223 4.02 5.50 -0.52
N ALA A 224 3.88 6.16 0.64
CA ALA A 224 3.92 7.62 0.73
C ALA A 224 5.26 8.23 0.31
N THR A 225 6.36 7.54 0.62
CA THR A 225 7.70 7.97 0.21
C THR A 225 7.84 7.88 -1.31
N ALA A 226 7.30 6.83 -1.92
CA ALA A 226 7.29 6.65 -3.36
C ALA A 226 6.46 7.75 -4.06
N ASP A 227 5.23 7.98 -3.60
CA ASP A 227 4.33 9.01 -4.17
C ASP A 227 4.92 10.42 -4.03
N THR A 228 5.52 10.73 -2.87
CA THR A 228 6.22 12.00 -2.67
C THR A 228 7.40 12.14 -3.63
N ALA A 229 8.24 11.09 -3.74
CA ALA A 229 9.39 11.10 -4.65
C ALA A 229 8.98 11.24 -6.12
N TYR A 230 7.90 10.56 -6.52
CA TYR A 230 7.30 10.67 -7.84
C TYR A 230 6.86 12.11 -8.14
N LEU A 231 6.10 12.75 -7.25
CA LEU A 231 5.65 14.14 -7.44
C LEU A 231 6.80 15.15 -7.54
N PHE A 232 7.85 14.97 -6.74
CA PHE A 232 9.06 15.80 -6.86
C PHE A 232 9.90 15.48 -8.10
N GLY A 233 9.81 14.24 -8.61
CA GLY A 233 10.45 13.81 -9.85
C GLY A 233 9.75 14.39 -11.08
N LEU A 234 8.41 14.43 -11.07
CA LEU A 234 7.60 15.05 -12.13
C LEU A 234 7.95 16.52 -12.33
N SER A 235 8.14 17.29 -11.26
CA SER A 235 8.45 18.73 -11.37
C SER A 235 9.84 19.04 -11.94
N LYS A 236 10.70 18.03 -12.08
CA LYS A 236 12.09 18.15 -12.56
C LYS A 236 12.39 17.27 -13.78
N ASP A 237 11.37 16.65 -14.37
CA ASP A 237 11.50 15.64 -15.44
C ASP A 237 12.51 14.53 -15.08
N ALA A 238 12.54 14.14 -13.79
CA ALA A 238 13.58 13.29 -13.20
C ALA A 238 13.08 11.89 -12.82
N TYR A 239 11.78 11.63 -12.93
CA TYR A 239 11.23 10.30 -12.72
C TYR A 239 11.45 9.42 -13.95
N VAL A 240 11.85 8.17 -13.72
CA VAL A 240 12.09 7.16 -14.75
C VAL A 240 11.53 5.83 -14.25
N ASP A 241 10.83 5.11 -15.12
CA ASP A 241 10.38 3.75 -14.82
C ASP A 241 11.57 2.82 -14.54
N GLY A 242 11.39 1.88 -13.62
CA GLY A 242 12.44 1.00 -13.09
C GLY A 242 13.35 1.66 -12.04
N SER A 243 13.02 2.89 -11.60
CA SER A 243 13.80 3.60 -10.58
C SER A 243 13.53 3.06 -9.16
N TRP A 244 14.29 3.58 -8.20
CA TRP A 244 14.11 3.25 -6.78
C TRP A 244 12.68 3.53 -6.27
N VAL A 245 11.96 4.47 -6.90
CA VAL A 245 10.57 4.81 -6.59
C VAL A 245 9.65 3.59 -6.77
N ASP A 246 9.80 2.86 -7.87
CA ASP A 246 9.02 1.65 -8.16
C ASP A 246 9.29 0.53 -7.17
N GLY A 247 10.54 0.45 -6.71
CA GLY A 247 10.92 -0.44 -5.62
C GLY A 247 10.15 -0.13 -4.34
N LEU A 248 9.95 1.15 -4.02
CA LEU A 248 9.19 1.57 -2.84
C LEU A 248 7.69 1.30 -2.96
N TRP A 249 7.08 1.52 -4.13
CA TRP A 249 5.67 1.12 -4.35
C TRP A 249 5.48 -0.39 -4.19
N MET A 250 6.36 -1.19 -4.78
CA MET A 250 6.37 -2.65 -4.63
C MET A 250 6.46 -3.06 -3.16
N LEU A 251 7.40 -2.48 -2.40
CA LEU A 251 7.53 -2.75 -0.96
C LEU A 251 6.25 -2.34 -0.21
N GLY A 252 5.69 -1.17 -0.50
CA GLY A 252 4.48 -0.66 0.14
C GLY A 252 3.32 -1.66 0.04
N LEU A 253 3.01 -2.09 -1.19
CA LEU A 253 1.97 -3.07 -1.47
C LEU A 253 2.28 -4.45 -0.88
N MET A 254 3.54 -4.90 -0.98
CA MET A 254 4.00 -6.16 -0.44
C MET A 254 3.81 -6.22 1.08
N PHE A 255 4.16 -5.15 1.81
CA PHE A 255 3.96 -5.08 3.26
C PHE A 255 2.48 -5.09 3.65
N MET A 256 1.61 -4.40 2.89
CA MET A 256 0.16 -4.46 3.11
C MET A 256 -0.41 -5.87 2.88
N ALA A 257 0.02 -6.56 1.82
CA ALA A 257 -0.37 -7.94 1.54
C ALA A 257 0.16 -8.91 2.62
N LEU A 258 1.42 -8.74 3.01
CA LEU A 258 2.09 -9.53 4.04
C LEU A 258 1.37 -9.42 5.38
N ALA A 259 0.93 -8.22 5.77
CA ALA A 259 0.18 -7.98 7.01
C ALA A 259 -1.07 -8.88 7.13
N GLY A 260 -1.78 -9.09 6.02
CA GLY A 260 -2.95 -9.97 5.95
C GLY A 260 -2.62 -11.46 5.90
N SER A 261 -1.44 -11.81 5.40
CA SER A 261 -1.00 -13.20 5.26
C SER A 261 -0.46 -13.83 6.55
N LEU A 262 -0.23 -13.02 7.59
CA LEU A 262 0.22 -13.51 8.90
C LEU A 262 -0.98 -13.97 9.75
N ASN A 263 -0.77 -15.03 10.51
CA ASN A 263 -1.71 -15.43 11.55
C ASN A 263 -1.54 -14.50 12.75
N PRO A 264 -2.62 -13.97 13.36
CA PRO A 264 -2.51 -13.25 14.62
C PRO A 264 -2.04 -14.22 15.69
N ALA A 265 -0.73 -14.15 16.03
CA ALA A 265 0.02 -15.09 16.86
C ALA A 265 -0.83 -15.72 17.95
N THR A 266 -1.23 -16.98 17.80
CA THR A 266 -1.88 -17.77 18.85
C THR A 266 -0.84 -18.14 19.91
N GLY A 267 -0.58 -17.23 20.85
CA GLY A 267 0.03 -17.52 22.15
C GLY A 267 -0.72 -16.67 23.19
N GLU A 268 -1.41 -17.32 24.14
CA GLU A 268 -0.93 -17.66 25.49
C GLU A 268 -0.82 -16.41 26.39
#